data_AF-A0A7W1L113-F1
#
_entry.id   AF-A0A7W1L113-F1
#
_cell.length_a   1.000
_cell.length_b   1.000
_cell.length_c   1.000
_cell.angle_alpha   90.00
_cell.angle_beta   90.00
_cell.angle_gamma   90.00
#
_symmetry.space_group_name_H-M   'P 1'
#
loop_
_entity.id
_entity.type
_entity.pdbx_description
1 polymer ?
#
loop_
_entity_poly.entity_id
_entity_poly.type
_entity_poly.pdbx_seq_one_letter_code
_entity_poly.pdbx_strand_id
1 'polypeptide(L)'
;MRLEDNARATITNSRASNNTLNGYVLFPTTVASTMNIDNSTAANNRQWGVISITSGAATGTTRISNMEITDNVVGGLQTFGGGQICSNGKNRITEPTIAPNCVFTEQ
;
A
#
# COMPACT_ATOMS: atom_id res chain seq x y z
N MET A 1 -5.00 1.73 -8.34
CA MET A 1 -4.58 3.16 -8.44
C MET A 1 -3.06 3.22 -8.31
N ARG A 2 -2.38 4.12 -9.04
CA ARG A 2 -0.91 4.27 -9.01
C ARG A 2 -0.51 5.73 -8.79
N LEU A 3 0.39 5.96 -7.85
CA LEU A 3 0.96 7.28 -7.52
C LEU A 3 2.46 7.30 -7.82
N GLU A 4 2.94 8.39 -8.42
CA GLU A 4 4.33 8.58 -8.82
C GLU A 4 4.83 9.97 -8.39
N ASP A 5 6.15 10.11 -8.24
CA ASP A 5 6.93 11.34 -8.00
C ASP A 5 6.24 12.59 -7.44
N ASN A 6 6.63 12.99 -6.23
CA ASN A 6 6.10 14.16 -5.52
C ASN A 6 4.57 14.13 -5.30
N ALA A 7 3.99 12.93 -5.30
CA ALA A 7 2.57 12.74 -5.05
C ALA A 7 2.27 12.64 -3.55
N ARG A 8 1.19 13.30 -3.14
CA ARG A 8 0.54 13.10 -1.86
C ARG A 8 -0.94 12.85 -2.11
N ALA A 9 -1.42 11.66 -1.77
CA ALA A 9 -2.85 11.36 -1.84
C ALA A 9 -3.35 10.75 -0.55
N THR A 10 -4.62 11.04 -0.28
CA THR A 10 -5.44 10.37 0.72
C THR A 10 -6.57 9.67 -0.03
N ILE A 11 -6.68 8.36 0.17
CA ILE A 11 -7.68 7.48 -0.43
C ILE A 11 -8.56 7.00 0.71
N THR A 12 -9.86 7.23 0.63
CA THR A 12 -10.83 6.85 1.67
C THR A 12 -11.99 6.10 1.06
N ASN A 13 -12.59 5.15 1.79
CA ASN A 13 -13.85 4.50 1.39
C ASN A 13 -13.80 3.89 -0.03
N SER A 14 -12.64 3.36 -0.42
CA SER A 14 -12.35 2.95 -1.80
C SER A 14 -12.13 1.45 -1.90
N ARG A 15 -12.37 0.89 -3.09
CA ARG A 15 -12.16 -0.53 -3.37
C ARG A 15 -11.27 -0.73 -4.60
N ALA A 16 -10.13 -1.37 -4.40
CA ALA A 16 -9.24 -1.82 -5.46
C ALA A 16 -9.29 -3.35 -5.54
N SER A 17 -10.12 -3.88 -6.45
CA SER A 17 -10.32 -5.33 -6.56
C SER A 17 -10.38 -5.85 -8.00
N ASN A 18 -10.05 -7.14 -8.18
CA ASN A 18 -10.06 -7.82 -9.47
C ASN A 18 -9.11 -7.19 -10.50
N ASN A 19 -8.02 -6.55 -10.05
CA ASN A 19 -7.02 -5.98 -10.95
C ASN A 19 -6.11 -7.08 -11.52
N THR A 20 -5.69 -6.90 -12.77
CA THR A 20 -4.77 -7.82 -13.46
C THR A 20 -3.36 -7.83 -12.87
N LEU A 21 -3.04 -6.84 -12.01
CA LEU A 21 -1.82 -6.75 -11.23
C LEU A 21 -2.16 -6.44 -9.77
N ASN A 22 -2.06 -5.17 -9.36
CA ASN A 22 -2.08 -4.73 -7.96
C ASN A 22 -3.30 -3.88 -7.61
N GLY A 23 -3.63 -3.78 -6.31
CA GLY A 23 -4.66 -2.87 -5.82
C GLY A 23 -4.18 -1.41 -5.76
N TYR A 24 -3.35 -1.11 -4.76
CA TYR A 24 -2.78 0.22 -4.54
C TYR A 24 -1.26 0.22 -4.72
N VAL A 25 -0.75 1.15 -5.53
CA VAL A 25 0.67 1.22 -5.92
C VAL A 25 1.25 2.59 -5.63
N LEU A 26 2.27 2.65 -4.77
CA LEU A 26 3.14 3.82 -4.62
C LEU A 26 4.47 3.54 -5.34
N PHE A 27 4.82 4.37 -6.33
CA PHE A 27 6.03 4.23 -7.15
C PHE A 27 6.77 5.56 -7.38
N PRO A 28 7.37 6.19 -6.35
CA PRO A 28 8.29 7.29 -6.56
C PRO A 28 9.65 6.80 -7.07
N THR A 29 10.22 7.57 -7.99
CA THR A 29 11.50 7.32 -8.67
C THR A 29 12.53 8.42 -8.45
N THR A 30 12.08 9.68 -8.32
CA THR A 30 12.98 10.85 -8.20
C THR A 30 12.75 11.66 -6.93
N VAL A 31 11.50 11.75 -6.49
CA VAL A 31 11.09 12.58 -5.35
C VAL A 31 10.19 11.78 -4.43
N ALA A 32 10.30 12.03 -3.12
CA ALA A 32 9.52 11.32 -2.13
C ALA A 32 8.01 11.50 -2.34
N SER A 33 7.25 10.41 -2.16
CA SER A 33 5.78 10.41 -2.28
C SER A 33 5.13 9.74 -1.07
N THR A 34 3.90 10.14 -0.78
CA THR A 34 3.11 9.60 0.34
C THR A 34 1.71 9.20 -0.12
N MET A 35 1.26 8.04 0.32
CA MET A 35 -0.10 7.56 0.12
C MET A 35 -0.72 7.23 1.47
N ASN A 36 -1.83 7.85 1.81
CA ASN A 36 -2.62 7.45 2.98
C ASN A 36 -3.87 6.74 2.47
N ILE A 37 -4.14 5.55 2.98
CA ILE A 37 -5.32 4.74 2.61
C ILE A 37 -6.08 4.43 3.88
N ASP A 38 -7.34 4.84 3.92
CA ASP A 38 -8.20 4.69 5.07
C ASP A 38 -9.54 4.06 4.69
N ASN A 39 -10.07 3.22 5.58
CA ASN A 39 -11.37 2.55 5.46
C ASN A 39 -11.63 2.00 4.04
N SER A 40 -10.68 1.24 3.50
CA SER A 40 -10.69 0.81 2.09
C SER A 40 -10.37 -0.68 1.95
N THR A 41 -10.68 -1.23 0.78
CA THR A 41 -10.48 -2.65 0.49
C THR A 41 -9.50 -2.85 -0.65
N ALA A 42 -8.57 -3.81 -0.51
CA ALA A 42 -7.72 -4.32 -1.58
C ALA A 42 -7.90 -5.85 -1.70
N ALA A 43 -8.68 -6.32 -2.68
CA ALA A 43 -9.05 -7.74 -2.72
C ALA A 43 -9.04 -8.39 -4.10
N ASN A 44 -8.75 -9.69 -4.19
CA ASN A 44 -8.80 -10.45 -5.45
C ASN A 44 -7.91 -9.87 -6.56
N ASN A 45 -6.77 -9.27 -6.23
CA ASN A 45 -5.82 -8.79 -7.23
C ASN A 45 -4.83 -9.90 -7.62
N ARG A 46 -4.41 -9.96 -8.89
CA ARG A 46 -3.52 -11.02 -9.40
C ARG A 46 -2.09 -10.99 -8.87
N GLN A 47 -1.70 -9.92 -8.19
CA GLN A 47 -0.41 -9.81 -7.51
C GLN A 47 -0.61 -9.36 -6.06
N TRP A 48 -0.34 -8.09 -5.75
CA TRP A 48 -0.35 -7.55 -4.39
C TRP A 48 -1.58 -6.68 -4.11
N GLY A 49 -2.07 -6.71 -2.87
CA GLY A 49 -3.12 -5.79 -2.41
C GLY A 49 -2.60 -4.35 -2.35
N VAL A 50 -1.57 -4.11 -1.55
CA VAL A 50 -0.87 -2.83 -1.41
C VAL A 50 0.62 -3.04 -1.65
N ILE A 51 1.19 -2.22 -2.52
CA ILE A 51 2.61 -2.26 -2.83
C ILE A 51 3.24 -0.87 -2.81
N SER A 52 4.35 -0.73 -2.09
CA SER A 52 5.19 0.47 -2.07
C SER A 52 6.58 0.13 -2.60
N ILE A 53 6.87 0.57 -3.82
CA ILE A 53 8.14 0.33 -4.51
C ILE A 53 8.78 1.68 -4.75
N THR A 54 10.09 1.79 -4.62
CA THR A 54 10.81 2.95 -5.15
C THR A 54 11.94 2.51 -6.07
N SER A 55 12.33 3.40 -6.98
CA SER A 55 13.59 3.30 -7.71
C SER A 55 14.46 4.51 -7.39
N GLY A 56 15.78 4.37 -7.55
CA GLY A 56 16.74 5.45 -7.27
C GLY A 56 16.85 5.80 -5.78
N ALA A 57 17.04 7.09 -5.49
CA ALA A 57 17.22 7.61 -4.12
C ALA A 57 15.89 8.06 -3.46
N ALA A 58 14.75 7.86 -4.13
CA ALA A 58 13.45 8.30 -3.63
C ALA A 58 12.92 7.39 -2.52
N THR A 59 12.16 7.98 -1.60
CA THR A 59 11.43 7.27 -0.53
C THR A 59 9.93 7.28 -0.81
N GLY A 60 9.26 6.19 -0.44
CA GLY A 60 7.81 6.06 -0.61
C GLY A 60 7.20 5.59 0.69
N THR A 61 6.25 6.36 1.24
CA THR A 61 5.56 5.97 2.48
C THR A 61 4.07 5.79 2.21
N THR A 62 3.60 4.55 2.34
CA THR A 62 2.18 4.22 2.36
C THR A 62 1.73 4.05 3.81
N ARG A 63 0.71 4.77 4.26
CA ARG A 63 0.05 4.56 5.56
C ARG A 63 -1.30 3.91 5.33
N ILE A 64 -1.54 2.79 6.01
CA ILE A 64 -2.81 2.07 5.96
C ILE A 64 -3.51 2.07 7.31
N SER A 65 -4.79 2.44 7.30
CA SER A 65 -5.69 2.41 8.45
C SER A 65 -7.02 1.78 8.06
N ASN A 66 -7.54 0.90 8.94
CA ASN A 66 -8.85 0.26 8.76
C ASN A 66 -9.03 -0.39 7.37
N MET A 67 -7.99 -1.04 6.87
CA MET A 67 -8.01 -1.72 5.57
C MET A 67 -8.49 -3.17 5.69
N GLU A 68 -9.24 -3.62 4.69
CA GLU A 68 -9.45 -5.05 4.42
C GLU A 68 -8.62 -5.48 3.20
N ILE A 69 -7.66 -6.37 3.41
CA ILE A 69 -6.76 -6.90 2.39
C ILE A 69 -6.93 -8.42 2.39
N THR A 70 -7.54 -8.95 1.33
CA THR A 70 -7.88 -10.38 1.22
C THR A 70 -7.74 -10.92 -0.20
N ASP A 71 -7.45 -12.22 -0.33
CA ASP A 71 -7.50 -12.96 -1.60
C ASP A 71 -6.61 -12.39 -2.74
N ASN A 72 -5.53 -11.69 -2.40
CA ASN A 72 -4.53 -11.28 -3.38
C ASN A 72 -3.55 -12.44 -3.67
N VAL A 73 -3.31 -12.73 -4.96
CA VAL A 73 -2.67 -13.99 -5.39
C VAL A 73 -1.22 -14.14 -4.90
N VAL A 74 -0.43 -13.05 -4.91
CA VAL A 74 0.98 -13.11 -4.49
C VAL A 74 1.13 -12.77 -3.01
N GLY A 75 0.38 -11.78 -2.52
CA GLY A 75 0.36 -11.42 -1.09
C GLY A 75 -0.39 -10.12 -0.81
N GLY A 76 -0.66 -9.85 0.47
CA GLY A 76 -1.41 -8.66 0.87
C GLY A 76 -0.61 -7.37 0.77
N LEU A 77 0.61 -7.37 1.34
CA LEU A 77 1.52 -6.22 1.38
C LEU A 77 2.86 -6.55 0.73
N GLN A 78 3.46 -5.57 0.05
CA GLN A 78 4.81 -5.68 -0.50
C GLN A 78 5.58 -4.35 -0.47
N THR A 79 6.87 -4.42 -0.15
CA THR A 79 7.81 -3.28 -0.24
C THR A 79 9.05 -3.63 -1.04
N PHE A 80 9.59 -2.67 -1.78
CA PHE A 80 10.88 -2.79 -2.47
C PHE A 80 11.66 -1.47 -2.41
N GLY A 81 13.00 -1.55 -2.42
CA GLY A 81 13.86 -0.37 -2.37
C GLY A 81 13.62 0.47 -1.11
N GLY A 82 13.45 1.78 -1.27
CA GLY A 82 13.12 2.74 -0.21
C GLY A 82 11.62 2.82 0.11
N GLY A 83 10.83 1.82 -0.28
CA GLY A 83 9.39 1.76 -0.03
C GLY A 83 9.04 1.33 1.40
N GLN A 84 8.02 1.96 1.97
CA GLN A 84 7.54 1.69 3.32
C GLN A 84 6.02 1.59 3.36
N ILE A 85 5.53 0.64 4.15
CA ILE A 85 4.11 0.48 4.48
C ILE A 85 3.99 0.53 6.00
N CYS A 86 3.37 1.60 6.52
CA CYS A 86 3.05 1.73 7.93
C CYS A 86 1.61 1.31 8.21
N SER A 87 1.38 0.63 9.34
CA SER A 87 0.06 0.15 9.79
C SER A 87 -0.26 0.64 11.20
N ASN A 88 -1.54 0.89 11.48
CA ASN A 88 -2.02 1.26 12.83
C ASN A 88 -2.65 0.09 13.60
N GLY A 89 -2.48 -1.16 13.12
CA GLY A 89 -2.99 -2.35 13.79
C GLY A 89 -4.49 -2.62 13.63
N LYS A 90 -5.26 -1.69 13.03
CA LYS A 90 -6.71 -1.87 12.74
C LYS A 90 -6.97 -2.53 11.39
N ASN A 91 -5.93 -2.99 10.71
CA ASN A 91 -6.03 -3.57 9.38
C ASN A 91 -6.31 -5.08 9.48
N ARG A 92 -7.24 -5.58 8.67
CA ARG A 92 -7.48 -7.01 8.47
C ARG A 92 -6.73 -7.46 7.22
N ILE A 93 -5.71 -8.28 7.41
CA ILE A 93 -4.84 -8.77 6.34
C ILE A 93 -4.78 -10.29 6.47
N THR A 94 -5.29 -11.03 5.48
CA THR A 94 -5.47 -12.49 5.58
C THR A 94 -4.51 -13.30 4.72
N GLU A 95 -3.59 -12.66 4.01
CA GLU A 95 -2.64 -13.32 3.11
C GLU A 95 -1.23 -13.45 3.71
N PRO A 96 -0.36 -14.27 3.11
CA PRO A 96 1.08 -14.16 3.33
C PRO A 96 1.53 -12.75 2.95
N THR A 97 2.06 -12.00 3.91
CA THR A 97 2.56 -10.63 3.67
C THR A 97 3.88 -10.43 4.39
N ILE A 98 4.71 -9.54 3.86
CA ILE A 98 5.75 -8.93 4.70
C ILE A 98 5.06 -8.07 5.74
N ALA A 99 5.47 -8.20 7.00
CA ALA A 99 4.97 -7.35 8.06
C ALA A 99 5.15 -5.87 7.67
N PRO A 100 4.17 -4.99 8.01
CA PRO A 100 4.36 -3.55 7.89
C PRO A 100 5.70 -3.15 8.50
N ASN A 101 6.50 -2.37 7.78
CA ASN A 101 7.85 -2.01 8.22
C ASN A 101 7.87 -0.78 9.13
N CYS A 102 6.70 -0.25 9.49
CA CYS A 102 6.49 0.78 10.50
C CYS A 102 5.10 0.65 11.13
N VAL A 103 4.98 1.13 12.37
CA VAL A 103 3.70 1.23 13.09
C VAL A 103 3.46 2.70 13.41
N PHE A 104 2.22 3.17 13.29
CA PHE A 104 1.83 4.53 13.68
C PHE A 104 0.56 4.49 14.55
N THR A 105 0.44 5.44 15.47
CA THR A 105 -0.79 5.69 16.23
C THR A 105 -1.64 6.70 15.45
N GLU A 106 -2.95 6.45 15.34
CA GLU A 106 -3.89 7.48 14.84
C GLU A 106 -3.84 8.71 15.77
N GLN A 107 -3.99 9.91 15.19
CA GLN A 107 -4.22 11.14 15.95
C GLN A 107 -5.72 11.35 16.15
#